data_AF-A0A5C7EXZ9-F1
#
_entry.id   AF-A0A5C7EXZ9-F1
#
_cell.length_a   1.000
_cell.length_b   1.000
_cell.length_c   1.000
_cell.angle_alpha   90.00
_cell.angle_beta   90.00
_cell.angle_gamma   90.00
#
_symmetry.space_group_name_H-M   'P 1'
#
loop_
_entity.id
_entity.type
_entity.pdbx_description
1 polymer ?
#
loop_
_entity_poly.entity_id
_entity_poly.type
_entity_poly.pdbx_seq_one_letter_code
_entity_poly.pdbx_strand_id
1 'polypeptide(L)' 'MVRASSKGPPLVRCPQCGRPVEWTPENRFRPFCSERCKLIDLGQWASERYRVPGEPATGGEGSQSPQ' A
#
# COMPACT_ATOMS: atom_id res chain seq x y z
N MET A 1 -26.00 26.88 19.81
CA MET A 1 -26.13 25.48 19.36
C MET A 1 -25.31 25.32 18.08
N VAL A 2 -24.10 24.77 18.15
CA VAL A 2 -23.26 24.53 16.95
C VAL A 2 -23.71 23.23 16.28
N ARG A 3 -24.09 23.29 15.00
CA ARG A 3 -24.46 22.12 14.20
C ARG A 3 -23.18 21.38 13.78
N ALA A 4 -23.04 20.12 14.19
CA ALA A 4 -22.02 19.23 13.65
C ALA A 4 -22.33 18.95 12.17
N SER A 5 -21.37 19.20 11.29
CA SER A 5 -21.47 18.84 9.88
C SER A 5 -21.08 17.37 9.73
N SER A 6 -22.06 16.48 9.60
CA SER A 6 -21.84 15.05 9.43
C SER A 6 -21.32 14.76 8.01
N LYS A 7 -20.02 14.92 7.79
CA LYS A 7 -19.37 14.40 6.58
C LYS A 7 -19.28 12.88 6.71
N GLY A 8 -19.82 12.16 5.72
CA GLY A 8 -19.72 10.69 5.66
C GLY A 8 -18.27 10.21 5.58
N PRO A 9 -18.04 8.90 5.78
CA PRO A 9 -16.70 8.34 5.71
C PRO A 9 -16.08 8.60 4.31
N PRO A 10 -14.79 8.96 4.24
CA PRO A 10 -14.16 9.22 2.95
C PRO A 10 -14.08 7.94 2.12
N LEU A 11 -14.21 8.08 0.80
CA LEU A 11 -13.99 7.00 -0.15
C LEU A 11 -12.52 6.97 -0.57
N VAL A 12 -11.89 5.80 -0.51
CA VAL A 12 -10.54 5.54 -1.00
C VAL A 12 -10.56 4.50 -2.12
N ARG A 13 -9.61 4.55 -3.04
CA ARG A 13 -9.46 3.52 -4.08
C ARG A 13 -8.64 2.35 -3.52
N CYS A 14 -9.14 1.13 -3.69
CA CYS A 14 -8.36 -0.08 -3.42
C CYS A 14 -7.10 -0.08 -4.30
N PRO A 15 -5.89 -0.15 -3.75
CA PRO A 15 -4.66 -0.08 -4.54
C PRO A 15 -4.48 -1.29 -5.46
N GLN A 16 -5.08 -2.44 -5.11
CA GLN A 16 -4.95 -3.67 -5.88
C GLN A 16 -5.87 -3.75 -7.11
N CYS A 17 -7.07 -3.16 -7.05
CA CYS A 17 -8.09 -3.33 -8.09
C CYS A 17 -8.85 -2.04 -8.47
N GLY A 18 -8.55 -0.91 -7.82
CA GLY A 18 -9.12 0.41 -8.12
C GLY A 18 -10.55 0.65 -7.62
N ARG A 19 -11.23 -0.36 -7.05
CA ARG A 19 -12.60 -0.24 -6.54
C ARG A 19 -12.69 0.81 -5.42
N PRO A 20 -13.69 1.70 -5.41
CA PRO A 20 -13.91 2.63 -4.29
C PRO A 20 -14.37 1.87 -3.03
N VAL A 21 -13.86 2.28 -1.87
CA VAL A 21 -14.07 1.66 -0.57
C VAL A 21 -14.27 2.75 0.47
N GLU A 22 -15.31 2.63 1.28
CA GLU A 22 -15.52 3.54 2.41
C GLU A 22 -14.49 3.29 3.51
N TRP A 23 -13.94 4.38 4.05
CA TRP A 23 -13.00 4.31 5.18
C TRP A 23 -13.75 4.20 6.50
N THR A 24 -14.27 3.01 6.79
CA THR A 24 -15.01 2.72 8.03
C THR A 24 -14.36 1.61 8.86
N PRO A 25 -14.51 1.59 10.20
CA PRO A 25 -14.00 0.52 11.06
C PRO A 25 -14.45 -0.89 10.67
N GLU A 26 -15.64 -1.03 10.12
CA GLU A 26 -16.26 -2.30 9.73
C GLU A 26 -15.49 -2.98 8.59
N ASN A 27 -14.88 -2.20 7.70
CA ASN A 27 -13.93 -2.76 6.74
C ASN A 27 -12.58 -3.04 7.44
N ARG A 28 -12.40 -4.30 7.85
CA ARG A 28 -11.17 -4.82 8.47
C ARG A 28 -9.97 -4.89 7.53
N PHE A 29 -10.16 -4.68 6.24
CA PHE A 29 -9.12 -4.82 5.21
C PHE A 29 -8.70 -3.50 4.56
N ARG A 30 -9.13 -2.34 5.10
CA ARG A 30 -8.70 -1.03 4.59
C ARG A 30 -7.16 -0.96 4.44
N PRO A 31 -6.62 -0.37 3.36
CA PRO A 31 -7.33 0.35 2.27
C PRO A 31 -7.92 -0.55 1.18
N PHE A 32 -7.85 -1.88 1.31
CA PHE A 32 -8.32 -2.83 0.31
C PHE A 32 -9.84 -3.06 0.40
N CYS A 33 -10.44 -3.46 -0.73
CA CYS A 33 -11.87 -3.79 -0.79
C CYS A 33 -12.22 -5.17 -0.21
N SER A 34 -11.22 -6.04 0.00
CA SER A 34 -11.41 -7.39 0.53
C SER A 34 -10.09 -8.01 0.97
N GLU A 35 -10.18 -9.10 1.74
CA GLU A 35 -9.03 -9.94 2.12
C GLU A 35 -8.21 -10.42 0.92
N ARG A 36 -8.90 -10.84 -0.15
CA ARG A 36 -8.25 -11.28 -1.40
C ARG A 36 -7.32 -10.20 -1.96
N CYS A 37 -7.77 -8.94 -2.00
CA CYS A 37 -6.94 -7.85 -2.53
C CYS A 37 -5.72 -7.57 -1.63
N LYS A 38 -5.88 -7.65 -0.31
CA LYS A 38 -4.77 -7.54 0.64
C LYS A 38 -3.72 -8.64 0.43
N LEU A 39 -4.16 -9.89 0.24
CA LEU A 39 -3.25 -11.02 0.04
C LEU A 39 -2.52 -10.97 -1.30
N ILE A 40 -3.19 -10.53 -2.36
CA ILE A 40 -2.53 -10.36 -3.67
C ILE A 40 -1.44 -9.29 -3.58
N ASP A 41 -1.74 -8.15 -2.95
CA ASP A 41 -0.76 -7.07 -2.77
C ASP A 41 0.47 -7.56 -1.99
N LEU A 42 0.24 -8.27 -0.87
CA LEU A 42 1.31 -8.93 -0.11
C LEU A 42 2.12 -9.91 -0.98
N GLY A 43 1.47 -10.67 -1.85
CA GLY A 43 2.13 -11.58 -2.79
C GLY A 43 3.00 -10.84 -3.82
N GLN A 44 2.58 -9.67 -4.31
CA GLN A 44 3.38 -8.85 -5.22
C GLN A 44 4.65 -8.32 -4.54
N TRP A 45 4.55 -7.92 -3.26
CA TRP A 45 5.72 -7.57 -2.45
C TRP A 45 6.67 -8.75 -2.29
N ALA A 46 6.15 -9.91 -1.87
CA ALA A 46 6.95 -11.12 -1.67
C ALA A 46 7.61 -11.62 -2.97
N SER A 47 7.00 -11.34 -4.12
CA SER A 47 7.50 -11.74 -5.44
C SER A 47 8.35 -10.66 -6.12
N GLU A 48 8.76 -9.62 -5.39
CA GLU A 48 9.61 -8.51 -5.88
C GLU A 48 9.05 -7.82 -7.14
N ARG A 49 7.71 -7.78 -7.25
CA ARG A 49 6.99 -7.14 -8.36
C ARG A 49 6.90 -5.64 -8.18
N TYR A 50 6.83 -5.18 -6.94
CA TYR A 50 7.02 -3.78 -6.61
C TYR A 50 8.51 -3.46 -6.52
N ARG A 51 8.95 -2.45 -7.27
CA ARG A 51 10.34 -1.96 -7.27
C ARG A 51 10.33 -0.45 -7.32
N VAL A 52 11.22 0.15 -6.54
CA VAL A 52 11.52 1.57 -6.64
C VAL A 52 12.67 1.69 -7.64
N PRO A 53 12.52 2.47 -8.72
CA PRO A 53 13.64 2.75 -9.62
C PRO A 53 14.78 3.39 -8.82
N GLY A 54 15.97 2.78 -8.87
CA GLY A 54 17.18 3.34 -8.29
C GLY A 54 17.98 4.10 -9.36
N GLU A 55 18.76 5.09 -8.93
CA GLU A 55 19.88 5.57 -9.74
C GLU A 55 20.89 4.43 -9.94
N PRO A 56 21.56 4.34 -11.10
CA PRO A 56 22.59 3.34 -11.30
C PRO A 56 23.64 3.50 -10.20
N ALA A 57 23.97 2.40 -9.51
CA ALA A 57 24.97 2.43 -8.47
C ALA A 57 26.32 2.88 -9.08
N THR A 58 26.71 4.13 -8.85
CA THR A 58 28.07 4.58 -9.11
C THR A 58 28.94 3.88 -8.06
N GLY A 59 29.77 2.93 -8.51
CA GLY A 59 30.51 1.99 -7.66
C GLY A 59 31.18 2.66 -6.45
N GLY A 60 30.54 2.53 -5.28
CA GLY A 60 31.20 2.68 -4.01
C GLY A 60 31.89 1.37 -3.70
N GLU A 61 33.18 1.29 -3.99
CA GLU A 61 34.08 0.28 -3.44
C GLU A 61 34.03 0.42 -1.91
N GLY A 62 33.26 -0.47 -1.27
CA GLY A 62 33.01 -0.47 0.16
C GLY A 62 32.92 -1.90 0.66
N SER A 63 34.09 -2.49 0.89
CA SER A 63 34.31 -3.70 1.69
C SER A 63 33.57 -4.97 1.23
N GLN A 64 34.17 -5.66 0.26
CA GLN A 64 34.14 -7.11 0.27
C GLN A 64 35.58 -7.56 0.60
N SER A 65 35.86 -7.70 1.89
CA SER A 65 37.08 -8.37 2.35
C SER A 65 36.88 -9.88 2.07
N PRO A 66 37.68 -10.52 1.22
CA PRO A 66 37.85 -11.96 1.30
C PRO A 66 38.85 -12.23 2.43
N GLN A 67 38.35 -12.74 3.56
CA GLN A 67 39.11 -13.66 4.42
C GLN A 67 38.21 -14.87 4.65
#